data_AF-A0A182ED68-F1
#
_entry.id   AF-A0A182ED68-F1
#
_cell.length_a   1.000
_cell.length_b   1.000
_cell.length_c   1.000
_cell.angle_alpha   90.00
_cell.angle_beta   90.00
_cell.angle_gamma   90.00
#
_symmetry.space_group_name_H-M   'P 1'
#
loop_
_entity.id
_entity.type
_entity.pdbx_description
1 polymer ?
#
loop_
_entity_poly.entity_id
_entity_poly.type
_entity_poly.pdbx_seq_one_letter_code
_entity_poly.pdbx_strand_id
1 'polypeptide(L)'
;MLSSLRRVQCRRWDDFELRKWLRQLSIPRRVSLTAALILFSLYFIISSLTSSPYIAESQKCLNERLNAWKVLKNDDLIAISDKKFGFIGNGFIGMGGDGELRLKTSRVLSVRSAFFSHINAKIRDSESFAESYINDYRDGSIITLRCYRIKDQCVCITQRVYAHRRRPHLLIQELQVTNPSNSDIEIELSMKIPEYWMQKKSSSSADPVYTRYFESDGAHTLAAVACTKIPETVTVEQKHEISLHFICVINYISPLPVGKNENDELKLLNESVIKEFADYNSLDRTILYREHSTAWHKLNMVTFGISKSLAPNALNADEINSTRYILLSNVRDPLLEIGVSKEQKEAAAASMKIIDMCYTGHSTLLIPSRLWRKSDNINDIIETMDIWLLTLEKRGCAGLLKAGASGLAEAFVLSLLASKFSREHLEIDIDPADLLREITVKNLAYSLNTRVSISIRLNSGNRPYFMISSDSQVFACDAACLNHPIAIGHSSIYIPVKVTKPPTPILYISHNKDHLEQLRGTIHVVEVMDAPAHEHGLIALHKHGHRLGGLPVIFWLMLGALMIIFHLFLFKLLYSEWKKGDTMPYNYYLRQRYLRSH
;
A
#
# COMPACT_ATOMS: atom_id res chain seq x y z
N MET A 1 -52.20 -19.73 -34.67
CA MET A 1 -53.42 -19.87 -33.85
C MET A 1 -53.44 -18.76 -32.82
N LEU A 2 -54.41 -17.84 -32.95
CA LEU A 2 -54.99 -16.93 -31.93
C LEU A 2 -53.97 -16.07 -31.14
N SER A 3 -53.71 -14.78 -31.42
CA SER A 3 -54.62 -13.62 -31.54
C SER A 3 -55.80 -13.62 -30.55
N SER A 4 -55.62 -12.93 -29.42
CA SER A 4 -56.56 -11.96 -28.81
C SER A 4 -56.40 -11.92 -27.29
N LEU A 5 -55.64 -10.95 -26.78
CA LEU A 5 -55.90 -10.42 -25.44
C LEU A 5 -56.12 -8.92 -25.58
N ARG A 6 -57.39 -8.58 -25.35
CA ARG A 6 -57.99 -7.25 -25.37
C ARG A 6 -57.14 -6.26 -24.58
N ARG A 7 -56.94 -5.08 -25.17
CA ARG A 7 -56.69 -3.84 -24.44
C ARG A 7 -57.71 -3.73 -23.32
N VAL A 8 -57.26 -3.92 -22.08
CA VAL A 8 -58.00 -3.43 -20.91
C VAL A 8 -57.95 -1.92 -21.01
N GLN A 9 -59.11 -1.36 -21.27
CA GLN A 9 -59.38 0.06 -21.32
C GLN A 9 -59.15 0.60 -19.90
N CYS A 10 -57.93 1.09 -19.62
CA CYS A 10 -57.66 1.86 -18.41
C CYS A 10 -58.63 3.04 -18.41
N ARG A 11 -59.67 2.95 -17.58
CA ARG A 11 -60.49 4.09 -17.19
C ARG A 11 -59.53 5.10 -16.59
N ARG A 12 -59.19 6.12 -17.36
CA ARG A 12 -58.57 7.34 -16.88
C ARG A 12 -59.45 7.81 -15.73
N TRP A 13 -58.99 7.60 -14.50
CA TRP A 13 -59.57 8.27 -13.35
C TRP A 13 -59.34 9.74 -13.63
N ASP A 14 -60.43 10.43 -13.96
CA ASP A 14 -60.38 11.87 -14.13
C ASP A 14 -59.80 12.44 -12.84
N ASP A 15 -58.79 13.28 -13.00
CA ASP A 15 -58.08 14.03 -11.96
C ASP A 15 -59.04 14.83 -11.03
N PHE A 16 -60.30 14.90 -11.45
CA PHE A 16 -61.46 15.39 -10.73
C PHE A 16 -61.91 14.48 -9.57
N GLU A 17 -61.95 13.16 -9.71
CA GLU A 17 -62.43 12.22 -8.68
C GLU A 17 -61.44 12.08 -7.52
N LEU A 18 -60.13 12.05 -7.81
CA LEU A 18 -59.10 12.02 -6.77
C LEU A 18 -59.10 13.33 -5.94
N ARG A 19 -59.32 14.47 -6.60
CA ARG A 19 -59.49 15.77 -5.94
C ARG A 19 -60.79 15.84 -5.13
N LYS A 20 -61.87 15.19 -5.58
CA LYS A 20 -63.16 15.15 -4.88
C LYS A 20 -63.07 14.28 -3.62
N TRP A 21 -62.38 13.15 -3.69
CA TRP A 21 -62.11 12.28 -2.54
C TRP A 21 -61.19 12.96 -1.51
N LEU A 22 -60.13 13.63 -1.97
CA LEU A 22 -59.32 14.46 -1.09
C LEU A 22 -60.16 15.58 -0.45
N ARG A 23 -61.03 16.28 -1.21
CA ARG A 23 -61.93 17.35 -0.71
C ARG A 23 -62.95 16.91 0.34
N GLN A 24 -63.36 15.65 0.37
CA GLN A 24 -64.27 15.12 1.40
C GLN A 24 -63.57 14.75 2.72
N LEU A 25 -62.24 14.69 2.76
CA LEU A 25 -61.49 14.45 3.98
C LEU A 25 -61.24 15.78 4.70
N SER A 26 -61.74 15.90 5.94
CA SER A 26 -61.42 17.01 6.85
C SER A 26 -59.91 17.20 6.92
N ILE A 27 -59.42 18.45 6.88
CA ILE A 27 -57.98 18.78 6.91
C ILE A 27 -57.14 17.96 7.92
N PRO A 28 -57.57 17.67 9.17
CA PRO A 28 -56.78 16.81 10.07
C PRO A 28 -56.52 15.40 9.52
N ARG A 29 -57.45 14.81 8.76
CA ARG A 29 -57.27 13.49 8.15
C ARG A 29 -56.26 13.50 7.01
N ARG A 30 -56.17 14.60 6.24
CA ARG A 30 -55.14 14.74 5.20
C ARG A 30 -53.75 14.89 5.80
N VAL A 31 -53.62 15.71 6.85
CA VAL A 31 -52.36 15.88 7.59
C VAL A 31 -51.94 14.56 8.25
N SER A 32 -52.88 13.79 8.80
CA SER A 32 -52.59 12.48 9.37
C SER A 32 -52.16 11.46 8.31
N LEU A 33 -52.77 11.47 7.11
CA LEU A 33 -52.40 10.59 6.01
C LEU A 33 -51.02 10.94 5.47
N THR A 34 -50.71 12.22 5.27
CA THR A 34 -49.37 12.64 4.84
C THR A 34 -48.31 12.38 5.91
N ALA A 35 -48.63 12.61 7.19
CA ALA A 35 -47.74 12.27 8.30
C ALA A 35 -47.48 10.75 8.40
N ALA A 36 -48.50 9.92 8.21
CA ALA A 36 -48.34 8.47 8.17
C ALA A 36 -47.49 8.02 6.97
N LEU A 37 -47.66 8.65 5.81
CA LEU A 37 -46.86 8.36 4.60
C LEU A 37 -45.40 8.80 4.76
N ILE A 38 -45.16 9.92 5.44
CA ILE A 38 -43.83 10.40 5.81
C ILE A 38 -43.19 9.46 6.83
N LEU A 39 -43.92 9.03 7.86
CA LEU A 39 -43.45 8.07 8.87
C LEU A 39 -43.17 6.69 8.26
N PHE A 40 -44.02 6.24 7.33
CA PHE A 40 -43.80 4.99 6.61
C PHE A 40 -42.56 5.07 5.70
N SER A 41 -42.39 6.18 4.99
CA SER A 41 -41.18 6.46 4.20
C SER A 41 -39.93 6.53 5.07
N LEU A 42 -40.00 7.22 6.22
CA LEU A 42 -38.92 7.31 7.20
C LEU A 42 -38.60 5.94 7.81
N TYR A 43 -39.61 5.14 8.14
CA TYR A 43 -39.43 3.77 8.61
C TYR A 43 -38.73 2.92 7.55
N PHE A 44 -39.13 3.03 6.28
CA PHE A 44 -38.50 2.27 5.19
C PHE A 44 -37.05 2.72 4.94
N ILE A 45 -36.78 4.03 5.01
CA ILE A 45 -35.43 4.60 4.89
C ILE A 45 -34.56 4.16 6.07
N ILE A 46 -35.05 4.27 7.31
CA ILE A 46 -34.35 3.84 8.52
C ILE A 46 -34.12 2.32 8.48
N SER A 47 -35.15 1.53 8.14
CA SER A 47 -35.04 0.08 8.01
C SER A 47 -34.02 -0.32 6.94
N SER A 48 -33.99 0.38 5.81
CA SER A 48 -33.01 0.17 4.74
C SER A 48 -31.60 0.63 5.11
N LEU A 49 -31.47 1.60 6.02
CA LEU A 49 -30.18 2.05 6.57
C LEU A 49 -29.68 1.12 7.69
N THR A 50 -30.59 0.44 8.40
CA THR A 50 -30.26 -0.49 9.50
C THR A 50 -30.13 -1.94 9.07
N SER A 51 -30.58 -2.31 7.86
CA SER A 51 -30.37 -3.66 7.33
C SER A 51 -28.88 -3.86 7.02
N SER A 52 -28.17 -4.53 7.91
CA SER A 52 -26.80 -4.97 7.66
C SER A 52 -26.78 -5.82 6.38
N PRO A 53 -25.85 -5.58 5.45
CA PRO A 53 -25.73 -6.43 4.26
C PRO A 53 -25.55 -7.89 4.69
N TYR A 54 -26.18 -8.81 3.95
CA TYR A 54 -25.98 -10.24 4.14
C TYR A 54 -24.51 -10.59 3.86
N ILE A 55 -23.79 -11.06 4.89
CA ILE A 55 -22.39 -11.48 4.79
C ILE A 55 -22.37 -13.01 4.73
N ALA A 56 -21.82 -13.58 3.65
CA ALA A 56 -21.66 -15.02 3.50
C ALA A 56 -20.86 -15.62 4.68
N GLU A 57 -21.21 -16.83 5.11
CA GLU A 57 -20.55 -17.47 6.25
C GLU A 57 -19.05 -17.71 6.04
N SER A 58 -18.62 -18.01 4.81
CA SER A 58 -17.19 -18.09 4.46
C SER A 58 -16.46 -16.76 4.65
N GLN A 59 -17.14 -15.64 4.37
CA GLN A 59 -16.60 -14.30 4.59
C GLN A 59 -16.46 -13.98 6.09
N LYS A 60 -17.36 -14.50 6.94
CA LYS A 60 -17.21 -14.37 8.40
C LYS A 60 -15.94 -15.10 8.88
N CYS A 61 -15.73 -16.35 8.43
CA CYS A 61 -14.51 -17.10 8.72
C CYS A 61 -13.24 -16.37 8.27
N LEU A 62 -13.27 -15.78 7.07
CA LEU A 62 -12.15 -14.98 6.55
C LEU A 62 -11.89 -13.74 7.41
N ASN A 63 -12.94 -12.98 7.75
CA ASN A 63 -12.81 -11.77 8.57
C ASN A 63 -12.25 -12.06 9.97
N GLU A 64 -12.63 -13.20 10.57
CA GLU A 64 -12.05 -13.67 11.83
C GLU A 64 -10.56 -13.94 11.70
N ARG A 65 -10.14 -14.64 10.64
CA ARG A 65 -8.72 -14.92 10.38
C ARG A 65 -7.91 -13.65 10.09
N LEU A 66 -8.52 -12.68 9.40
CA LEU A 66 -7.91 -11.38 9.10
C LEU A 66 -7.71 -10.50 10.33
N ASN A 67 -8.39 -10.78 11.46
CA ASN A 67 -8.19 -10.01 12.70
C ASN A 67 -6.74 -10.04 13.18
N ALA A 68 -6.02 -11.15 12.97
CA ALA A 68 -4.59 -11.27 13.32
C ALA A 68 -3.71 -10.26 12.58
N TRP A 69 -4.17 -9.73 11.45
CA TRP A 69 -3.42 -8.83 10.57
C TRP A 69 -3.84 -7.37 10.70
N LYS A 70 -4.92 -7.06 11.43
CA LYS A 70 -5.47 -5.70 11.53
C LYS A 70 -4.49 -4.68 12.11
N VAL A 71 -3.74 -5.06 13.15
CA VAL A 71 -2.74 -4.17 13.77
C VAL A 71 -1.68 -3.79 12.76
N LEU A 72 -1.12 -4.77 12.05
CA LEU A 72 -0.10 -4.56 11.04
C LEU A 72 -0.59 -3.74 9.85
N LYS A 73 -1.87 -3.90 9.47
CA LYS A 73 -2.50 -3.08 8.45
C LYS A 73 -2.65 -1.63 8.90
N ASN A 74 -3.01 -1.40 10.16
CA ASN A 74 -3.15 -0.06 10.71
C ASN A 74 -1.81 0.68 10.85
N ASP A 75 -0.72 -0.07 11.01
CA ASP A 75 0.65 0.45 11.01
C ASP A 75 1.25 0.58 9.59
N ASP A 76 0.45 0.36 8.55
CA ASP A 76 0.85 0.40 7.12
C ASP A 76 2.01 -0.53 6.77
N LEU A 77 2.22 -1.59 7.57
CA LEU A 77 3.29 -2.59 7.38
C LEU A 77 2.90 -3.70 6.40
N ILE A 78 1.59 -3.83 6.15
CA ILE A 78 1.02 -4.78 5.20
C ILE A 78 -0.12 -4.11 4.41
N ALA A 79 -0.44 -4.66 3.25
CA ALA A 79 -1.71 -4.37 2.57
C ALA A 79 -2.60 -5.60 2.51
N ILE A 80 -3.91 -5.39 2.68
CA ILE A 80 -4.94 -6.44 2.58
C ILE A 80 -5.89 -6.06 1.44
N SER A 81 -6.08 -6.95 0.48
CA SER A 81 -6.89 -6.74 -0.72
C SER A 81 -7.70 -7.99 -1.06
N ASP A 82 -8.94 -7.80 -1.51
CA ASP A 82 -9.78 -8.89 -2.04
C ASP A 82 -9.48 -9.19 -3.50
N LYS A 83 -8.81 -8.26 -4.20
CA LYS A 83 -8.27 -8.49 -5.53
C LYS A 83 -6.90 -9.14 -5.42
N LYS A 84 -6.62 -10.07 -6.33
CA LYS A 84 -5.31 -10.69 -6.52
C LYS A 84 -4.30 -9.63 -6.99
N PHE A 85 -3.73 -8.93 -6.03
CA PHE A 85 -2.81 -7.83 -6.23
C PHE A 85 -1.57 -8.05 -5.36
N GLY A 86 -0.42 -8.20 -6.01
CA GLY A 86 0.85 -8.36 -5.32
C GLY A 86 1.96 -8.64 -6.33
N PHE A 87 3.18 -8.24 -5.96
CA PHE A 87 4.39 -8.56 -6.70
C PHE A 87 5.42 -9.04 -5.69
N ILE A 88 6.03 -10.19 -5.92
CA ILE A 88 7.20 -10.64 -5.16
C ILE A 88 8.41 -10.64 -6.07
N GLY A 89 9.58 -10.44 -5.48
CA GLY A 89 10.84 -10.58 -6.19
C GLY A 89 12.04 -10.42 -5.29
N ASN A 90 13.17 -10.87 -5.79
CA ASN A 90 14.47 -10.71 -5.15
C ASN A 90 15.48 -9.98 -6.05
N GLY A 91 15.01 -9.41 -7.16
CA GLY A 91 15.80 -8.74 -8.17
C GLY A 91 16.43 -9.64 -9.23
N PHE A 92 16.35 -10.96 -9.08
CA PHE A 92 16.74 -11.92 -10.10
C PHE A 92 15.51 -12.59 -10.73
N ILE A 93 14.59 -13.04 -9.88
CA ILE A 93 13.27 -13.53 -10.25
C ILE A 93 12.18 -12.74 -9.54
N GLY A 94 10.99 -12.73 -10.13
CA GLY A 94 9.79 -12.23 -9.49
C GLY A 94 8.54 -12.94 -9.97
N MET A 95 7.42 -12.68 -9.31
CA MET A 95 6.11 -13.21 -9.68
C MET A 95 5.05 -12.15 -9.39
N GLY A 96 4.20 -11.87 -10.38
CA GLY A 96 3.07 -10.96 -10.23
C GLY A 96 1.84 -11.67 -9.68
N GLY A 97 0.78 -10.89 -9.40
CA GLY A 97 -0.51 -11.41 -8.96
C GLY A 97 -1.17 -12.36 -9.98
N ASP A 98 -0.80 -12.26 -11.26
CA ASP A 98 -1.19 -13.23 -12.29
C ASP A 98 -0.59 -14.64 -12.09
N GLY A 99 0.40 -14.79 -11.20
CA GLY A 99 1.09 -16.05 -10.94
C GLY A 99 2.16 -16.40 -11.98
N GLU A 100 2.47 -15.47 -12.89
CA GLU A 100 3.50 -15.66 -13.91
C GLU A 100 4.88 -15.25 -13.40
N LEU A 101 5.85 -16.15 -13.56
CA LEU A 101 7.26 -15.90 -13.27
C LEU A 101 7.83 -14.87 -14.24
N ARG A 102 8.53 -13.89 -13.66
CA ARG A 102 9.19 -12.79 -14.34
C ARG A 102 10.70 -12.84 -14.14
N LEU A 103 11.43 -12.62 -15.23
CA LEU A 103 12.89 -12.59 -15.26
C LEU A 103 13.40 -11.16 -15.47
N LYS A 104 14.65 -10.92 -15.09
CA LYS A 104 15.31 -9.64 -15.27
C LYS A 104 16.28 -9.68 -16.45
N THR A 105 15.98 -8.90 -17.49
CA THR A 105 16.88 -8.64 -18.63
C THR A 105 17.32 -7.17 -18.70
N SER A 106 16.57 -6.28 -18.05
CA SER A 106 16.80 -4.83 -18.03
C SER A 106 16.90 -4.33 -16.58
N ARG A 107 16.48 -3.08 -16.30
CA ARG A 107 16.47 -2.50 -14.94
C ARG A 107 15.48 -3.18 -13.99
N VAL A 108 14.38 -3.73 -14.50
CA VAL A 108 13.27 -4.31 -13.73
C VAL A 108 12.95 -5.75 -14.16
N LEU A 109 12.16 -6.45 -13.35
CA LEU A 109 11.65 -7.79 -13.61
C LEU A 109 10.44 -7.73 -14.56
N SER A 110 10.69 -7.44 -15.84
CA SER A 110 9.64 -7.25 -16.85
C SER A 110 9.37 -8.48 -17.73
N VAL A 111 10.36 -9.36 -17.90
CA VAL A 111 10.28 -10.42 -18.92
C VAL A 111 9.38 -11.56 -18.47
N ARG A 112 8.35 -11.82 -19.27
CA ARG A 112 7.37 -12.88 -19.07
C ARG A 112 7.92 -14.22 -19.53
N SER A 113 8.03 -15.16 -18.60
CA SER A 113 8.60 -16.49 -18.89
C SER A 113 7.55 -17.51 -19.36
N ALA A 114 6.26 -17.17 -19.30
CA ALA A 114 5.11 -18.09 -19.42
C ALA A 114 5.16 -19.29 -18.46
N PHE A 115 5.98 -19.23 -17.41
CA PHE A 115 6.03 -20.25 -16.37
C PHE A 115 5.14 -19.83 -15.20
N PHE A 116 4.15 -20.66 -14.84
CA PHE A 116 3.19 -20.39 -13.78
C PHE A 116 3.46 -21.29 -12.58
N SER A 117 4.38 -20.86 -11.72
CA SER A 117 4.80 -21.65 -10.55
C SER A 117 3.79 -21.64 -9.41
N HIS A 118 2.82 -20.74 -9.40
CA HIS A 118 1.87 -20.60 -8.30
C HIS A 118 0.99 -21.85 -8.15
N ILE A 119 0.99 -22.42 -6.95
CA ILE A 119 0.18 -23.59 -6.59
C ILE A 119 -1.22 -23.09 -6.22
N ASN A 120 -2.26 -23.63 -6.84
CA ASN A 120 -3.63 -23.39 -6.45
C ASN A 120 -4.13 -24.52 -5.54
N ALA A 121 -4.50 -24.19 -4.31
CA ALA A 121 -5.02 -25.13 -3.32
C ALA A 121 -6.52 -24.89 -3.05
N LYS A 122 -7.35 -25.91 -3.21
CA LYS A 122 -8.80 -25.83 -2.98
C LYS A 122 -9.30 -27.05 -2.23
N ILE A 123 -10.36 -26.89 -1.42
CA ILE A 123 -11.05 -28.03 -0.80
C ILE A 123 -11.97 -28.66 -1.84
N ARG A 124 -11.81 -29.96 -2.08
CA ARG A 124 -12.46 -30.70 -3.18
C ARG A 124 -13.99 -30.61 -3.15
N ASP A 125 -14.58 -30.77 -1.97
CA ASP A 125 -16.05 -30.85 -1.78
C ASP A 125 -16.70 -29.49 -1.48
N SER A 126 -16.01 -28.36 -1.71
CA SER A 126 -16.54 -27.04 -1.38
C SER A 126 -16.31 -26.02 -2.48
N GLU A 127 -17.40 -25.59 -3.13
CA GLU A 127 -17.35 -24.56 -4.18
C GLU A 127 -17.37 -23.14 -3.62
N SER A 128 -18.01 -22.91 -2.46
CA SER A 128 -18.10 -21.58 -1.86
C SER A 128 -16.91 -21.31 -0.92
N PHE A 129 -16.17 -20.25 -1.20
CA PHE A 129 -15.07 -19.77 -0.36
C PHE A 129 -15.01 -18.25 -0.37
N ALA A 130 -14.33 -17.71 0.64
CA ALA A 130 -13.91 -16.31 0.65
C ALA A 130 -12.38 -16.28 0.62
N GLU A 131 -11.82 -15.36 -0.15
CA GLU A 131 -10.36 -15.19 -0.26
C GLU A 131 -9.92 -13.75 -0.04
N SER A 132 -8.73 -13.59 0.51
CA SER A 132 -8.05 -12.30 0.62
C SER A 132 -6.55 -12.48 0.49
N TYR A 133 -5.91 -11.43 -0.01
CA TYR A 133 -4.48 -11.37 -0.29
C TYR A 133 -3.82 -10.35 0.63
N ILE A 134 -2.73 -10.77 1.25
CA ILE A 134 -1.95 -9.96 2.18
C ILE A 134 -0.54 -9.81 1.61
N ASN A 135 -0.15 -8.57 1.33
CA ASN A 135 1.22 -8.24 0.96
C ASN A 135 1.98 -7.86 2.24
N ASP A 136 2.90 -8.71 2.70
CA ASP A 136 3.70 -8.43 3.89
C ASP A 136 5.02 -7.77 3.51
N TYR A 137 5.09 -6.44 3.64
CA TYR A 137 6.28 -5.65 3.27
C TYR A 137 7.47 -5.87 4.22
N ARG A 138 7.21 -6.38 5.43
CA ARG A 138 8.25 -6.61 6.44
C ARG A 138 9.08 -7.84 6.11
N ASP A 139 8.40 -8.84 5.56
CA ASP A 139 8.96 -10.16 5.26
C ASP A 139 9.16 -10.38 3.76
N GLY A 140 8.55 -9.53 2.93
CA GLY A 140 8.62 -9.60 1.47
C GLY A 140 7.95 -10.84 0.88
N SER A 141 6.78 -11.16 1.40
CA SER A 141 5.96 -12.29 0.99
C SER A 141 4.52 -11.89 0.69
N ILE A 142 3.84 -12.72 -0.10
CA ILE A 142 2.40 -12.63 -0.32
C ILE A 142 1.76 -13.80 0.40
N ILE A 143 0.71 -13.52 1.17
CA ILE A 143 -0.07 -14.52 1.89
C ILE A 143 -1.49 -14.50 1.34
N THR A 144 -1.92 -15.64 0.81
CA THR A 144 -3.31 -15.88 0.41
C THR A 144 -4.02 -16.61 1.53
N LEU A 145 -5.12 -16.03 2.02
CA LEU A 145 -6.04 -16.69 2.94
C LEU A 145 -7.28 -17.09 2.18
N ARG A 146 -7.58 -18.39 2.14
CA ARG A 146 -8.80 -18.93 1.55
C ARG A 146 -9.57 -19.68 2.61
N CYS A 147 -10.74 -19.17 2.98
CA CYS A 147 -11.56 -19.72 4.05
C CYS A 147 -12.88 -20.28 3.53
N TYR A 148 -13.25 -21.41 4.12
CA TYR A 148 -14.42 -22.20 3.80
C TYR A 148 -15.26 -22.36 5.05
N ARG A 149 -16.56 -22.54 4.83
CA ARG A 149 -17.52 -22.88 5.87
C ARG A 149 -17.97 -24.32 5.64
N ILE A 150 -17.46 -25.26 6.43
CA ILE A 150 -17.81 -26.68 6.31
C ILE A 150 -18.66 -27.07 7.51
N LYS A 151 -19.93 -27.42 7.27
CA LYS A 151 -20.95 -27.69 8.30
C LYS A 151 -21.08 -26.52 9.28
N ASP A 152 -20.50 -26.62 10.48
CA ASP A 152 -20.44 -25.63 11.57
C ASP A 152 -19.04 -25.16 11.97
N GLN A 153 -18.03 -25.41 11.13
CA GLN A 153 -16.64 -25.03 11.39
C GLN A 153 -16.04 -24.19 10.26
N CYS A 154 -15.10 -23.32 10.61
CA CYS A 154 -14.29 -22.54 9.67
C CYS A 154 -13.00 -23.29 9.36
N VAL A 155 -12.77 -23.59 8.08
CA VAL A 155 -11.54 -24.22 7.60
C VAL A 155 -10.83 -23.23 6.69
N CYS A 156 -9.59 -22.88 7.01
CA CYS A 156 -8.83 -21.90 6.24
C CYS A 156 -7.51 -22.49 5.75
N ILE A 157 -7.24 -22.25 4.48
CA ILE A 157 -5.97 -22.51 3.81
C ILE A 157 -5.17 -21.20 3.85
N THR A 158 -3.96 -21.27 4.41
CA THR A 158 -2.99 -20.16 4.40
C THR A 158 -1.85 -20.54 3.48
N GLN A 159 -1.66 -19.78 2.40
CA GLN A 159 -0.57 -20.00 1.46
C GLN A 159 0.36 -18.80 1.44
N ARG A 160 1.64 -19.00 1.73
CA ARG A 160 2.67 -17.95 1.64
C ARG A 160 3.55 -18.21 0.42
N VAL A 161 3.86 -17.16 -0.34
CA VAL A 161 4.77 -17.22 -1.49
C VAL A 161 5.80 -16.11 -1.40
N TYR A 162 7.08 -16.45 -1.61
CA TYR A 162 8.17 -15.48 -1.58
C TYR A 162 9.36 -15.90 -2.45
N ALA A 163 10.02 -14.91 -3.06
CA ALA A 163 11.31 -15.09 -3.71
C ALA A 163 12.40 -14.90 -2.65
N HIS A 164 13.24 -15.92 -2.45
CA HIS A 164 14.22 -15.93 -1.37
C HIS A 164 15.24 -14.80 -1.55
N ARG A 165 15.44 -14.00 -0.51
CA ARG A 165 16.15 -12.71 -0.65
C ARG A 165 17.66 -12.87 -0.69
N ARG A 166 18.19 -13.91 -0.05
CA ARG A 166 19.63 -14.21 -0.03
C ARG A 166 20.06 -15.26 -1.05
N ARG A 167 19.10 -15.91 -1.73
CA ARG A 167 19.31 -17.02 -2.66
C ARG A 167 18.58 -16.68 -3.96
N PRO A 168 19.25 -16.02 -4.91
CA PRO A 168 18.62 -15.42 -6.08
C PRO A 168 17.74 -16.37 -6.90
N HIS A 169 18.09 -17.65 -6.96
CA HIS A 169 17.42 -18.65 -7.80
C HIS A 169 16.19 -19.28 -7.14
N LEU A 170 15.94 -19.03 -5.85
CA LEU A 170 14.99 -19.82 -5.06
C LEU A 170 13.64 -19.11 -4.87
N LEU A 171 12.57 -19.76 -5.31
CA LEU A 171 11.18 -19.40 -5.03
C LEU A 171 10.59 -20.42 -4.06
N ILE A 172 9.89 -19.96 -3.02
CA ILE A 172 9.31 -20.82 -1.99
C ILE A 172 7.80 -20.59 -1.89
N GLN A 173 7.05 -21.68 -1.73
CA GLN A 173 5.63 -21.69 -1.41
C GLN A 173 5.35 -22.59 -0.21
N GLU A 174 4.68 -22.05 0.79
CA GLU A 174 4.27 -22.76 2.00
C GLU A 174 2.75 -22.83 2.05
N LEU A 175 2.21 -24.02 2.32
CA LEU A 175 0.78 -24.25 2.47
C LEU A 175 0.52 -24.79 3.88
N GLN A 176 -0.24 -24.04 4.66
CA GLN A 176 -0.68 -24.44 5.99
C GLN A 176 -2.20 -24.58 6.00
N VAL A 177 -2.68 -25.73 6.45
CA VAL A 177 -4.11 -26.01 6.56
C VAL A 177 -4.41 -26.60 7.92
N THR A 178 -5.32 -25.94 8.64
CA THR A 178 -5.83 -26.40 9.93
C THR A 178 -7.25 -26.93 9.72
N ASN A 179 -7.50 -28.20 10.05
CA ASN A 179 -8.83 -28.82 9.98
C ASN A 179 -9.46 -28.95 11.38
N PRO A 180 -10.19 -27.93 11.86
CA PRO A 180 -10.91 -28.03 13.14
C PRO A 180 -12.17 -28.89 13.06
N SER A 181 -12.52 -29.46 11.90
CA SER A 181 -13.77 -30.22 11.75
C SER A 181 -13.67 -31.63 12.36
N ASN A 182 -14.81 -32.33 12.36
CA ASN A 182 -14.94 -33.72 12.84
C ASN A 182 -14.92 -34.73 11.68
N SER A 183 -14.36 -34.35 10.54
CA SER A 183 -14.22 -35.21 9.37
C SER A 183 -12.94 -34.84 8.63
N ASP A 184 -12.38 -35.79 7.92
CA ASP A 184 -11.21 -35.54 7.08
C ASP A 184 -11.61 -34.63 5.92
N ILE A 185 -10.66 -33.81 5.46
CA ILE A 185 -10.85 -32.94 4.30
C ILE A 185 -9.80 -33.28 3.24
N GLU A 186 -10.21 -33.29 1.98
CA GLU A 186 -9.30 -33.43 0.84
C GLU A 186 -9.02 -32.06 0.22
N ILE A 187 -7.73 -31.74 0.11
CA ILE A 187 -7.24 -30.55 -0.59
C ILE A 187 -6.75 -30.99 -1.96
N GLU A 188 -7.34 -30.42 -3.01
CA GLU A 188 -6.86 -30.51 -4.37
C GLU A 188 -5.77 -29.46 -4.60
N LEU A 189 -4.61 -29.92 -5.07
CA LEU A 189 -3.49 -29.06 -5.45
C LEU A 189 -3.28 -29.13 -6.96
N SER A 190 -3.23 -27.96 -7.59
CA SER A 190 -2.96 -27.84 -9.02
C SER A 190 -1.89 -26.79 -9.28
N MET A 191 -0.99 -27.11 -10.20
CA MET A 191 -0.03 -26.16 -10.77
C MET A 191 -0.20 -26.20 -12.29
N LYS A 192 -0.27 -25.03 -12.91
CA LYS A 192 -0.40 -24.94 -14.37
C LYS A 192 0.93 -25.31 -15.00
N ILE A 193 1.02 -26.52 -15.56
CA ILE A 193 2.20 -26.97 -16.30
C ILE A 193 2.27 -26.17 -17.62
N PRO A 194 3.38 -25.48 -17.91
CA PRO A 194 3.45 -24.63 -19.11
C PRO A 194 3.62 -25.44 -20.41
N GLU A 195 2.77 -25.17 -21.41
CA GLU A 195 2.86 -25.82 -22.75
C GLU A 195 4.16 -25.50 -23.50
N TYR A 196 4.73 -24.31 -23.27
CA TYR A 196 5.93 -23.83 -23.98
C TYR A 196 7.26 -24.30 -23.36
N TRP A 197 7.20 -25.09 -22.28
CA TRP A 197 8.38 -25.55 -21.56
C TRP A 197 8.59 -27.05 -21.78
N MET A 198 9.80 -27.43 -22.18
CA MET A 198 10.15 -28.84 -22.34
C MET A 198 10.41 -29.47 -20.98
N GLN A 199 9.60 -30.46 -20.62
CA GLN A 199 9.80 -31.24 -19.40
C GLN A 199 10.77 -32.40 -19.66
N LYS A 200 11.85 -32.47 -18.89
CA LYS A 200 12.79 -33.59 -18.87
C LYS A 200 12.65 -34.35 -17.56
N LYS A 201 12.70 -35.69 -17.63
CA LYS A 201 12.88 -36.52 -16.42
C LYS A 201 14.33 -36.34 -15.95
N SER A 202 14.52 -35.90 -14.72
CA SER A 202 15.84 -35.87 -14.11
C SER A 202 16.33 -37.30 -13.90
N SER A 203 17.59 -37.56 -14.25
CA SER A 203 18.25 -38.87 -14.07
C SER A 203 18.64 -39.11 -12.61
N SER A 204 18.66 -38.08 -11.77
CA SER A 204 19.14 -38.11 -10.38
C SER A 204 18.13 -37.63 -9.34
N SER A 205 17.02 -36.99 -9.75
CA SER A 205 15.94 -36.53 -8.85
C SER A 205 14.57 -37.01 -9.34
N ALA A 206 13.67 -37.36 -8.41
CA ALA A 206 12.29 -37.73 -8.73
C ALA A 206 11.44 -36.52 -9.21
N ASP A 207 12.01 -35.32 -9.13
CA ASP A 207 11.36 -34.05 -9.43
C ASP A 207 11.50 -33.63 -10.90
N PRO A 208 10.45 -33.00 -11.48
CA PRO A 208 10.47 -32.56 -12.87
C PRO A 208 11.40 -31.36 -13.09
N VAL A 209 12.08 -31.35 -14.23
CA VAL A 209 12.90 -30.22 -14.67
C VAL A 209 12.36 -29.70 -16.00
N TYR A 210 12.24 -28.38 -16.09
CA TYR A 210 11.68 -27.68 -17.24
C TYR A 210 12.75 -26.79 -17.86
N THR A 211 12.86 -26.83 -19.18
CA THR A 211 13.82 -25.99 -19.92
C THR A 211 13.11 -25.25 -21.05
N ARG A 212 13.53 -24.01 -21.31
CA ARG A 212 13.01 -23.21 -22.42
C ARG A 212 14.09 -22.29 -22.99
N TYR A 213 14.09 -22.19 -24.31
CA TYR A 213 14.73 -21.13 -25.06
C TYR A 213 13.65 -20.19 -25.62
N PHE A 214 13.85 -18.89 -25.48
CA PHE A 214 12.94 -17.89 -26.03
C PHE A 214 13.63 -16.53 -26.22
N GLU A 215 13.09 -15.72 -27.11
CA GLU A 215 13.52 -14.33 -27.31
C GLU A 215 12.54 -13.38 -26.63
N SER A 216 13.06 -12.40 -25.87
CA SER A 216 12.27 -11.34 -25.25
C SER A 216 13.08 -10.05 -25.23
N ASP A 217 12.44 -8.92 -25.57
CA ASP A 217 13.07 -7.59 -25.60
C ASP A 217 14.36 -7.53 -26.44
N GLY A 218 14.43 -8.32 -27.53
CA GLY A 218 15.60 -8.42 -28.42
C GLY A 218 16.77 -9.23 -27.85
N ALA A 219 16.57 -9.93 -26.73
CA ALA A 219 17.57 -10.79 -26.10
C ALA A 219 17.15 -12.26 -26.14
N HIS A 220 18.04 -13.12 -26.66
CA HIS A 220 17.91 -14.57 -26.56
C HIS A 220 18.15 -15.02 -25.12
N THR A 221 17.20 -15.78 -24.57
CA THR A 221 17.19 -16.21 -23.17
C THR A 221 17.04 -17.73 -23.08
N LEU A 222 17.95 -18.34 -22.31
CA LEU A 222 17.84 -19.74 -21.89
C LEU A 222 17.42 -19.78 -20.43
N ALA A 223 16.43 -20.61 -20.09
CA ALA A 223 15.95 -20.75 -18.72
C ALA A 223 15.73 -22.22 -18.36
N ALA A 224 16.03 -22.56 -17.11
CA ALA A 224 15.78 -23.87 -16.53
C ALA A 224 15.13 -23.72 -15.14
N VAL A 225 14.19 -24.61 -14.84
CA VAL A 225 13.42 -24.63 -13.60
C VAL A 225 13.31 -26.05 -13.06
N ALA A 226 13.71 -26.28 -11.82
CA ALA A 226 13.41 -27.51 -11.08
C ALA A 226 12.50 -27.18 -9.90
N CYS A 227 11.37 -27.88 -9.80
CA CYS A 227 10.38 -27.65 -8.75
C CYS A 227 10.06 -28.95 -8.02
N THR A 228 9.73 -28.85 -6.73
CA THR A 228 9.19 -29.97 -5.94
C THR A 228 7.95 -30.54 -6.65
N LYS A 229 7.89 -31.86 -6.79
CA LYS A 229 6.70 -32.55 -7.29
C LYS A 229 5.51 -32.32 -6.35
N ILE A 230 4.40 -31.85 -6.91
CA ILE A 230 3.18 -31.55 -6.16
C ILE A 230 2.24 -32.76 -6.24
N PRO A 231 1.70 -33.27 -5.12
CA PRO A 231 0.68 -34.30 -5.13
C PRO A 231 -0.67 -33.72 -5.62
N GLU A 232 -1.47 -34.50 -6.35
CA GLU A 232 -2.78 -34.04 -6.84
C GLU A 232 -3.75 -33.75 -5.69
N THR A 233 -3.73 -34.58 -4.65
CA THR A 233 -4.57 -34.44 -3.47
C THR A 233 -3.78 -34.68 -2.18
N VAL A 234 -4.20 -33.99 -1.12
CA VAL A 234 -3.66 -34.17 0.24
C VAL A 234 -4.83 -34.26 1.21
N THR A 235 -4.84 -35.31 2.02
CA THR A 235 -5.84 -35.50 3.09
C THR A 235 -5.37 -34.82 4.37
N VAL A 236 -6.23 -34.03 5.00
CA VAL A 236 -6.01 -33.47 6.34
C VAL A 236 -6.99 -34.11 7.30
N GLU A 237 -6.45 -34.91 8.22
CA GLU A 237 -7.23 -35.60 9.23
C GLU A 237 -8.04 -34.62 10.10
N GLN A 238 -9.17 -35.09 10.62
CA GLN A 238 -9.95 -34.33 11.60
C GLN A 238 -9.08 -33.85 12.78
N LYS A 239 -9.31 -32.62 13.24
CA LYS A 239 -8.59 -31.97 14.35
C LYS A 239 -7.07 -31.86 14.18
N HIS A 240 -6.55 -32.05 12.97
CA HIS A 240 -5.14 -31.95 12.67
C HIS A 240 -4.80 -30.69 11.86
N GLU A 241 -3.52 -30.39 11.87
CA GLU A 241 -2.92 -29.36 11.03
C GLU A 241 -1.80 -29.98 10.21
N ILE A 242 -1.70 -29.59 8.95
CA ILE A 242 -0.60 -29.95 8.08
C ILE A 242 0.12 -28.69 7.57
N SER A 243 1.40 -28.85 7.27
CA SER A 243 2.23 -27.83 6.64
C SER A 243 3.06 -28.45 5.52
N LEU A 244 2.78 -28.02 4.29
CA LEU A 244 3.51 -28.44 3.09
C LEU A 244 4.46 -27.33 2.65
N HIS A 245 5.59 -27.72 2.09
CA HIS A 245 6.63 -26.81 1.64
C HIS A 245 7.07 -27.20 0.24
N PHE A 246 7.03 -26.24 -0.68
CA PHE A 246 7.36 -26.42 -2.08
C PHE A 246 8.41 -25.41 -2.48
N ILE A 247 9.46 -25.87 -3.18
CA ILE A 247 10.51 -25.01 -3.69
C ILE A 247 10.61 -25.13 -5.19
N CYS A 248 10.98 -24.03 -5.84
CA CYS A 248 11.41 -24.00 -7.22
C CYS A 248 12.76 -23.29 -7.31
N VAL A 249 13.71 -23.91 -7.99
CA VAL A 249 14.99 -23.29 -8.37
C VAL A 249 14.91 -22.88 -9.83
N ILE A 250 15.10 -21.59 -10.07
CA ILE A 250 15.02 -20.96 -11.39
C ILE A 250 16.36 -20.32 -11.69
N ASN A 251 16.96 -20.70 -12.81
CA ASN A 251 18.16 -20.06 -13.32
C ASN A 251 18.01 -19.78 -14.82
N TYR A 252 18.64 -18.71 -15.29
CA TYR A 252 18.56 -18.28 -16.67
C TYR A 252 19.81 -17.51 -17.11
N ILE A 253 20.05 -17.53 -18.42
CA ILE A 253 21.12 -16.78 -19.08
C ILE A 253 20.46 -15.82 -20.06
N SER A 254 20.66 -14.52 -19.84
CA SER A 254 20.13 -13.47 -20.72
C SER A 254 21.00 -12.20 -20.66
N PRO A 255 21.42 -11.63 -21.81
CA PRO A 255 21.35 -12.24 -23.14
C PRO A 255 22.31 -13.44 -23.25
N LEU A 256 21.97 -14.41 -24.11
CA LEU A 256 22.88 -15.50 -24.47
C LEU A 256 24.16 -14.92 -25.13
N PRO A 257 25.38 -15.20 -24.62
CA PRO A 257 26.60 -14.64 -25.18
C PRO A 257 26.83 -15.10 -26.62
N VAL A 258 27.27 -14.16 -27.48
CA VAL A 258 27.57 -14.43 -28.89
C VAL A 258 28.67 -15.49 -29.02
N GLY A 259 28.46 -16.48 -29.89
CA GLY A 259 29.43 -17.55 -30.16
C GLY A 259 29.33 -18.76 -29.23
N LYS A 260 28.45 -18.72 -28.22
CA LYS A 260 28.16 -19.90 -27.38
C LYS A 260 27.08 -20.80 -28.01
N ASN A 261 27.25 -22.11 -27.86
CA ASN A 261 26.28 -23.09 -28.31
C ASN A 261 25.10 -23.17 -27.33
N GLU A 262 23.89 -22.97 -27.85
CA GLU A 262 22.64 -23.01 -27.09
C GLU A 262 22.45 -24.32 -26.31
N ASN A 263 22.71 -25.46 -26.95
CA ASN A 263 22.47 -26.77 -26.37
C ASN A 263 23.44 -27.07 -25.22
N ASP A 264 24.70 -26.67 -25.37
CA ASP A 264 25.74 -26.88 -24.35
C ASP A 264 25.45 -26.03 -23.10
N GLU A 265 25.12 -24.75 -23.30
CA GLU A 265 24.77 -23.86 -22.18
C GLU A 265 23.46 -24.30 -21.51
N LEU A 266 22.47 -24.76 -22.27
CA LEU A 266 21.23 -25.29 -21.71
C LEU A 266 21.48 -26.57 -20.89
N LYS A 267 22.41 -27.42 -21.32
CA LYS A 267 22.82 -28.62 -20.55
C LYS A 267 23.50 -28.23 -19.24
N LEU A 268 24.45 -27.30 -19.27
CA LEU A 268 25.12 -26.80 -18.06
C LEU A 268 24.14 -26.13 -17.10
N LEU A 269 23.20 -25.33 -17.62
CA LEU A 269 22.16 -24.67 -16.84
C LEU A 269 21.25 -25.70 -16.16
N ASN A 270 20.86 -26.75 -16.89
CA ASN A 270 20.04 -27.84 -16.37
C ASN A 270 20.75 -28.59 -15.24
N GLU A 271 22.04 -28.95 -15.41
CA GLU A 271 22.85 -29.60 -14.38
C GLU A 271 23.01 -28.72 -13.13
N SER A 272 23.23 -27.42 -13.32
CA SER A 272 23.34 -26.44 -12.24
C SER A 272 22.07 -26.35 -11.41
N VAL A 273 20.90 -26.22 -12.06
CA VAL A 273 19.60 -26.12 -11.38
C VAL A 273 19.25 -27.41 -10.62
N ILE A 274 19.56 -28.58 -11.17
CA ILE A 274 19.35 -29.87 -10.49
C ILE A 274 20.20 -29.94 -9.22
N LYS A 275 21.47 -29.53 -9.30
CA LYS A 275 22.38 -29.51 -8.15
C LYS A 275 21.89 -28.54 -7.06
N GLU A 276 21.61 -27.29 -7.43
CA GLU A 276 21.11 -26.28 -6.48
C GLU A 276 19.78 -26.70 -5.84
N PHE A 277 18.89 -27.32 -6.60
CA PHE A 277 17.63 -27.87 -6.08
C PHE A 277 17.88 -28.94 -5.02
N ALA A 278 18.78 -29.91 -5.29
CA ALA A 278 19.13 -30.94 -4.32
C ALA A 278 19.74 -30.34 -3.05
N ASP A 279 20.62 -29.35 -3.19
CA ASP A 279 21.24 -28.65 -2.07
C ASP A 279 20.17 -27.95 -1.20
N TYR A 280 19.27 -27.16 -1.80
CA TYR A 280 18.24 -26.43 -1.04
C TYR A 280 17.15 -27.34 -0.46
N ASN A 281 16.77 -28.42 -1.16
CA ASN A 281 15.78 -29.37 -0.66
C ASN A 281 16.27 -30.13 0.58
N SER A 282 17.59 -30.24 0.76
CA SER A 282 18.21 -30.85 1.96
C SER A 282 18.29 -29.91 3.17
N LEU A 283 18.06 -28.61 2.98
CA LEU A 283 18.14 -27.61 4.05
C LEU A 283 16.88 -27.58 4.91
N ASP A 284 17.08 -27.19 6.17
CA ASP A 284 15.96 -26.96 7.09
C ASP A 284 15.12 -25.75 6.64
N ARG A 285 13.81 -25.94 6.57
CA ARG A 285 12.82 -24.94 6.13
C ARG A 285 12.85 -23.68 7.00
N THR A 286 13.04 -23.84 8.31
CA THR A 286 13.12 -22.72 9.26
C THR A 286 14.37 -21.87 9.02
N ILE A 287 15.47 -22.49 8.58
CA ILE A 287 16.70 -21.78 8.22
C ILE A 287 16.47 -20.92 6.98
N LEU A 288 15.87 -21.49 5.92
CA LEU A 288 15.53 -20.74 4.69
C LEU A 288 14.62 -19.55 5.00
N TYR A 289 13.55 -19.76 5.76
CA TYR A 289 12.65 -18.69 6.15
C TYR A 289 13.38 -17.60 6.96
N ARG A 290 14.16 -17.98 7.98
CA ARG A 290 14.92 -17.04 8.81
C ARG A 290 15.94 -16.24 8.00
N GLU A 291 16.64 -16.88 7.06
CA GLU A 291 17.59 -16.22 6.16
C GLU A 291 16.91 -15.13 5.31
N HIS A 292 15.75 -15.45 4.73
CA HIS A 292 14.94 -14.51 3.96
C HIS A 292 14.42 -13.36 4.82
N SER A 293 13.75 -13.67 5.94
CA SER A 293 13.14 -12.69 6.83
C SER A 293 14.18 -11.72 7.41
N THR A 294 15.34 -12.24 7.82
CA THR A 294 16.45 -11.41 8.32
C THR A 294 16.97 -10.44 7.25
N ALA A 295 17.03 -10.86 5.99
CA ALA A 295 17.48 -9.98 4.91
C ALA A 295 16.46 -8.85 4.64
N TRP A 296 15.17 -9.15 4.67
CA TRP A 296 14.13 -8.11 4.57
C TRP A 296 14.12 -7.18 5.78
N HIS A 297 14.32 -7.70 6.99
CA HIS A 297 14.46 -6.88 8.19
C HIS A 297 15.62 -5.88 8.06
N LYS A 298 16.77 -6.32 7.54
CA LYS A 298 17.92 -5.44 7.26
C LYS A 298 17.58 -4.35 6.25
N LEU A 299 16.89 -4.69 5.16
CA LEU A 299 16.43 -3.71 4.19
C LEU A 299 15.43 -2.72 4.78
N ASN A 300 14.63 -3.14 5.77
CA ASN A 300 13.64 -2.32 6.46
C ASN A 300 14.20 -1.56 7.67
N MET A 301 15.52 -1.60 7.92
CA MET A 301 16.14 -0.83 9.01
C MET A 301 15.97 0.68 8.81
N VAL A 302 16.19 1.16 7.59
CA VAL A 302 15.92 2.56 7.22
C VAL A 302 14.44 2.71 6.89
N THR A 303 13.74 3.55 7.65
CA THR A 303 12.29 3.71 7.56
C THR A 303 11.90 5.15 7.27
N PHE A 304 10.85 5.33 6.48
CA PHE A 304 10.16 6.60 6.29
C PHE A 304 8.70 6.44 6.72
N GLY A 305 8.22 7.35 7.57
CA GLY A 305 6.84 7.41 8.02
C GLY A 305 6.27 8.80 7.78
N ILE A 306 4.99 8.87 7.45
CA ILE A 306 4.27 10.13 7.26
C ILE A 306 2.87 10.01 7.86
N SER A 307 2.41 11.05 8.56
CA SER A 307 1.08 11.04 9.15
C SER A 307 0.00 10.92 8.08
N LYS A 308 -1.02 10.09 8.37
CA LYS A 308 -2.16 9.86 7.47
C LYS A 308 -2.86 11.16 7.10
N SER A 309 -3.12 11.30 5.81
CA SER A 309 -3.85 12.40 5.20
C SER A 309 -5.20 11.93 4.69
N LEU A 310 -6.25 12.66 5.06
CA LEU A 310 -7.61 12.52 4.53
C LEU A 310 -7.91 13.50 3.39
N ALA A 311 -6.95 14.38 3.05
CA ALA A 311 -7.07 15.26 1.90
C ALA A 311 -7.18 14.44 0.59
N PRO A 312 -7.97 14.91 -0.39
CA PRO A 312 -8.06 14.24 -1.69
C PRO A 312 -6.70 14.21 -2.37
N ASN A 313 -6.40 13.10 -3.06
CA ASN A 313 -5.14 12.90 -3.81
C ASN A 313 -3.86 13.06 -2.96
N ALA A 314 -3.91 12.75 -1.67
CA ALA A 314 -2.72 12.77 -0.82
C ALA A 314 -2.01 11.41 -0.81
N LEU A 315 -0.68 11.44 -0.88
CA LEU A 315 0.18 10.26 -0.73
C LEU A 315 0.19 9.80 0.72
N ASN A 316 -0.16 8.55 1.00
CA ASN A 316 -0.16 7.98 2.35
C ASN A 316 0.90 6.87 2.51
N ALA A 317 1.14 6.46 3.75
CA ALA A 317 2.20 5.52 4.10
C ALA A 317 2.00 4.13 3.46
N ASP A 318 0.76 3.69 3.27
CA ASP A 318 0.41 2.45 2.55
C ASP A 318 0.96 2.44 1.12
N GLU A 319 0.76 3.54 0.38
CA GLU A 319 1.27 3.70 -0.99
C GLU A 319 2.80 3.77 -1.03
N ILE A 320 3.41 4.52 -0.11
CA ILE A 320 4.87 4.66 -0.01
C ILE A 320 5.52 3.31 0.30
N ASN A 321 5.00 2.58 1.28
CA ASN A 321 5.53 1.29 1.69
C ASN A 321 5.35 0.22 0.62
N SER A 322 4.18 0.21 -0.05
CA SER A 322 3.94 -0.69 -1.19
C SER A 322 4.92 -0.42 -2.32
N THR A 323 5.10 0.84 -2.74
CA THR A 323 6.05 1.19 -3.81
C THR A 323 7.47 0.84 -3.41
N ARG A 324 7.90 1.16 -2.18
CA ARG A 324 9.23 0.81 -1.67
C ARG A 324 9.47 -0.69 -1.72
N TYR A 325 8.51 -1.49 -1.28
CA TYR A 325 8.59 -2.95 -1.29
C TYR A 325 8.77 -3.50 -2.72
N ILE A 326 7.97 -3.02 -3.68
CA ILE A 326 8.05 -3.47 -5.07
C ILE A 326 9.37 -3.03 -5.71
N LEU A 327 9.87 -1.82 -5.40
CA LEU A 327 11.19 -1.35 -5.85
C LEU A 327 12.30 -2.27 -5.36
N LEU A 328 12.33 -2.57 -4.06
CA LEU A 328 13.33 -3.47 -3.49
C LEU A 328 13.25 -4.88 -4.08
N SER A 329 12.04 -5.35 -4.40
CA SER A 329 11.81 -6.63 -5.05
C SER A 329 12.39 -6.72 -6.47
N ASN A 330 12.63 -5.58 -7.14
CA ASN A 330 13.20 -5.50 -8.49
C ASN A 330 14.73 -5.42 -8.53
N VAL A 331 15.41 -5.34 -7.39
CA VAL A 331 16.87 -5.13 -7.31
C VAL A 331 17.54 -6.20 -6.45
N ARG A 332 18.62 -6.79 -6.96
CA ARG A 332 19.45 -7.77 -6.25
C ARG A 332 20.21 -7.12 -5.11
N ASP A 333 20.70 -7.91 -4.17
CA ASP A 333 21.48 -7.38 -3.06
C ASP A 333 22.75 -8.21 -2.81
N PRO A 334 23.85 -7.91 -3.52
CA PRO A 334 25.12 -8.61 -3.35
C PRO A 334 25.64 -8.61 -1.91
N LEU A 335 25.30 -7.60 -1.10
CA LEU A 335 25.75 -7.49 0.29
C LEU A 335 25.07 -8.52 1.20
N LEU A 336 23.83 -8.89 0.89
CA LEU A 336 23.03 -9.84 1.68
C LEU A 336 23.02 -11.25 1.09
N GLU A 337 23.30 -11.39 -0.21
CA GLU A 337 23.26 -12.66 -0.92
C GLU A 337 24.36 -13.66 -0.50
N ILE A 338 23.98 -14.94 -0.60
CA ILE A 338 24.83 -16.12 -0.38
C ILE A 338 25.36 -16.58 -1.73
N GLY A 339 26.61 -17.05 -1.78
CA GLY A 339 27.24 -17.53 -3.01
C GLY A 339 27.83 -16.45 -3.93
N VAL A 340 27.69 -15.17 -3.56
CA VAL A 340 28.36 -14.04 -4.26
C VAL A 340 29.85 -14.01 -3.92
N SER A 341 30.70 -13.72 -4.92
CA SER A 341 32.15 -13.68 -4.76
C SER A 341 32.59 -12.57 -3.79
N LYS A 342 33.78 -12.72 -3.20
CA LYS A 342 34.31 -11.73 -2.26
C LYS A 342 34.51 -10.37 -2.95
N GLU A 343 35.00 -10.39 -4.19
CA GLU A 343 35.25 -9.21 -5.02
C GLU A 343 33.95 -8.47 -5.33
N GLN A 344 32.88 -9.19 -5.65
CA GLN A 344 31.56 -8.59 -5.89
C GLN A 344 31.00 -7.95 -4.62
N LYS A 345 31.16 -8.58 -3.45
CA LYS A 345 30.75 -8.01 -2.16
C LYS A 345 31.53 -6.76 -1.81
N GLU A 346 32.85 -6.78 -1.98
CA GLU A 346 33.72 -5.64 -1.75
C GLU A 346 33.39 -4.48 -2.71
N ALA A 347 33.11 -4.78 -3.99
CA ALA A 347 32.69 -3.78 -4.97
C ALA A 347 31.32 -3.16 -4.64
N ALA A 348 30.35 -3.95 -4.19
CA ALA A 348 29.07 -3.45 -3.72
C ALA A 348 29.22 -2.58 -2.46
N ALA A 349 30.05 -3.01 -1.51
CA ALA A 349 30.31 -2.26 -0.28
C ALA A 349 31.06 -0.94 -0.56
N ALA A 350 31.98 -0.94 -1.54
CA ALA A 350 32.63 0.28 -2.01
C ALA A 350 31.63 1.22 -2.69
N SER A 351 30.73 0.70 -3.51
CA SER A 351 29.68 1.49 -4.18
C SER A 351 28.73 2.15 -3.17
N MET A 352 28.46 1.49 -2.03
CA MET A 352 27.67 2.04 -0.94
C MET A 352 28.29 3.31 -0.30
N LYS A 353 29.61 3.49 -0.43
CA LYS A 353 30.32 4.70 0.04
C LYS A 353 30.19 5.88 -0.93
N ILE A 354 29.79 5.63 -2.18
CA ILE A 354 29.58 6.65 -3.20
C ILE A 354 28.16 7.19 -3.03
N ILE A 355 27.96 7.90 -1.93
CA ILE A 355 26.68 8.52 -1.57
C ILE A 355 26.62 10.00 -1.99
N ASP A 356 27.77 10.59 -2.29
CA ASP A 356 27.88 11.98 -2.74
C ASP A 356 26.92 12.29 -3.89
N MET A 357 26.21 13.39 -3.75
CA MET A 357 25.21 13.92 -4.68
C MET A 357 23.96 13.04 -4.89
N CYS A 358 23.80 11.94 -4.16
CA CYS A 358 22.51 11.26 -4.04
C CYS A 358 21.72 11.88 -2.88
N TYR A 359 20.55 12.48 -3.06
CA TYR A 359 19.72 12.65 -4.26
C TYR A 359 19.65 14.13 -4.68
N THR A 360 19.96 14.46 -5.94
CA THR A 360 19.86 15.84 -6.46
C THR A 360 18.50 16.14 -7.10
N GLY A 361 17.62 16.83 -6.38
CA GLY A 361 16.32 17.25 -6.92
C GLY A 361 15.36 17.71 -5.81
N HIS A 362 14.11 17.98 -6.20
CA HIS A 362 13.03 18.25 -5.26
C HIS A 362 12.48 16.95 -4.67
N SER A 363 11.67 17.06 -3.60
CA SER A 363 11.11 15.89 -2.92
C SER A 363 10.28 15.04 -3.87
N THR A 364 10.48 13.72 -3.83
CA THR A 364 9.65 12.80 -4.61
C THR A 364 8.24 12.63 -4.05
N LEU A 365 7.86 13.27 -2.93
CA LEU A 365 6.52 13.20 -2.33
C LEU A 365 5.43 13.95 -3.12
N LEU A 366 5.80 14.67 -4.18
CA LEU A 366 4.87 15.45 -5.01
C LEU A 366 3.80 14.58 -5.69
N ILE A 367 2.54 15.00 -5.63
CA ILE A 367 1.41 14.42 -6.37
C ILE A 367 0.66 15.53 -7.11
N PRO A 368 0.25 15.32 -8.38
CA PRO A 368 0.42 14.11 -9.19
C PRO A 368 1.86 13.93 -9.71
N SER A 369 2.31 12.68 -9.78
CA SER A 369 3.63 12.31 -10.31
C SER A 369 3.57 10.94 -10.97
N ARG A 370 4.41 10.73 -11.99
CA ARG A 370 4.60 9.41 -12.64
C ARG A 370 5.19 8.37 -11.67
N LEU A 371 5.76 8.82 -10.56
CA LEU A 371 6.31 7.97 -9.50
C LEU A 371 5.22 7.31 -8.64
N TRP A 372 4.01 7.85 -8.59
CA TRP A 372 2.94 7.38 -7.69
C TRP A 372 1.69 6.90 -8.44
N ARG A 373 1.87 6.25 -9.59
CA ARG A 373 0.75 5.75 -10.39
C ARG A 373 0.10 4.54 -9.70
N LYS A 374 -1.18 4.68 -9.35
CA LYS A 374 -2.02 3.57 -8.87
C LYS A 374 -2.52 2.75 -10.06
N SER A 375 -2.26 1.45 -10.07
CA SER A 375 -2.81 0.54 -11.07
C SER A 375 -2.91 -0.86 -10.51
N ASP A 376 -3.99 -1.57 -10.85
CA ASP A 376 -4.14 -3.01 -10.60
C ASP A 376 -3.38 -3.84 -11.66
N ASN A 377 -2.91 -3.21 -12.75
CA ASN A 377 -2.18 -3.86 -13.82
C ASN A 377 -0.69 -3.97 -13.48
N ILE A 378 -0.19 -5.20 -13.42
CA ILE A 378 1.22 -5.50 -13.13
C ILE A 378 2.20 -4.84 -14.10
N ASN A 379 1.84 -4.66 -15.38
CA ASN A 379 2.74 -3.99 -16.33
C ASN A 379 2.89 -2.49 -16.00
N ASP A 380 1.82 -1.81 -15.62
CA ASP A 380 1.87 -0.40 -15.20
C ASP A 380 2.71 -0.24 -13.93
N ILE A 381 2.62 -1.20 -13.00
CA ILE A 381 3.44 -1.23 -11.79
C ILE A 381 4.92 -1.37 -12.16
N ILE A 382 5.26 -2.32 -13.03
CA ILE A 382 6.63 -2.55 -13.49
C ILE A 382 7.19 -1.31 -14.22
N GLU A 383 6.39 -0.66 -15.06
CA GLU A 383 6.76 0.62 -15.72
C GLU A 383 7.05 1.70 -14.67
N THR A 384 6.20 1.81 -13.64
CA THR A 384 6.39 2.75 -12.53
C THR A 384 7.71 2.48 -11.80
N MET A 385 8.05 1.21 -11.58
CA MET A 385 9.33 0.84 -10.94
C MET A 385 10.54 1.19 -11.83
N ASP A 386 10.45 1.02 -13.15
CA ASP A 386 11.53 1.42 -14.07
C ASP A 386 11.75 2.94 -14.03
N ILE A 387 10.66 3.72 -14.02
CA ILE A 387 10.73 5.20 -13.91
C ILE A 387 11.38 5.61 -12.57
N TRP A 388 11.06 4.95 -11.46
CA TRP A 388 11.71 5.19 -10.17
C TRP A 388 13.20 4.94 -10.21
N LEU A 389 13.62 3.75 -10.67
CA LEU A 389 15.04 3.40 -10.75
C LEU A 389 15.79 4.36 -11.67
N LEU A 390 15.21 4.70 -12.82
CA LEU A 390 15.76 5.70 -13.74
C LEU A 390 15.86 7.08 -13.10
N THR A 391 14.85 7.50 -12.34
CA THR A 391 14.87 8.80 -11.65
C THR A 391 15.99 8.86 -10.63
N LEU A 392 16.14 7.85 -9.78
CA LEU A 392 17.22 7.79 -8.79
C LEU A 392 18.59 7.78 -9.48
N GLU A 393 18.76 6.99 -10.54
CA GLU A 393 20.00 6.93 -11.32
C GLU A 393 20.36 8.31 -11.90
N LYS A 394 19.41 8.99 -12.54
CA LYS A 394 19.62 10.31 -13.16
C LYS A 394 19.77 11.44 -12.13
N ARG A 395 19.36 11.25 -10.88
CA ARG A 395 19.53 12.22 -9.78
C ARG A 395 20.73 11.91 -8.88
N GLY A 396 21.73 11.18 -9.38
CA GLY A 396 23.02 11.01 -8.70
C GLY A 396 23.12 9.77 -7.80
N CYS A 397 22.08 8.92 -7.72
CA CYS A 397 22.09 7.74 -6.86
C CYS A 397 22.66 6.48 -7.51
N ALA A 398 23.34 6.59 -8.66
CA ALA A 398 23.90 5.44 -9.39
C ALA A 398 24.86 4.58 -8.53
N GLY A 399 25.64 5.21 -7.65
CA GLY A 399 26.52 4.50 -6.70
C GLY A 399 25.74 3.60 -5.72
N LEU A 400 24.72 4.16 -5.08
CA LEU A 400 23.83 3.40 -4.19
C LEU A 400 23.04 2.31 -4.94
N LEU A 401 22.54 2.59 -6.15
CA LEU A 401 21.85 1.58 -6.96
C LEU A 401 22.78 0.42 -7.34
N LYS A 402 24.06 0.69 -7.59
CA LYS A 402 25.09 -0.33 -7.86
C LYS A 402 25.41 -1.19 -6.63
N ALA A 403 25.27 -0.64 -5.42
CA ALA A 403 25.38 -1.41 -4.18
C ALA A 403 24.23 -2.44 -4.00
N GLY A 404 23.17 -2.31 -4.79
CA GLY A 404 22.01 -3.21 -4.77
C GLY A 404 20.88 -2.67 -3.91
N ALA A 405 20.02 -3.57 -3.44
CA ALA A 405 18.80 -3.17 -2.75
C ALA A 405 19.02 -2.43 -1.43
N SER A 406 20.10 -2.77 -0.70
CA SER A 406 20.51 -2.01 0.50
C SER A 406 20.78 -0.54 0.17
N GLY A 407 21.45 -0.25 -0.95
CA GLY A 407 21.68 1.12 -1.39
C GLY A 407 20.41 1.80 -1.92
N LEU A 408 19.57 1.05 -2.64
CA LEU A 408 18.26 1.53 -3.09
C LEU A 408 17.37 1.94 -1.90
N ALA A 409 17.40 1.21 -0.79
CA ALA A 409 16.62 1.54 0.40
C ALA A 409 16.97 2.93 0.97
N GLU A 410 18.27 3.25 1.04
CA GLU A 410 18.75 4.59 1.45
C GLU A 410 18.40 5.64 0.39
N ALA A 411 18.70 5.38 -0.89
CA ALA A 411 18.43 6.30 -1.99
C ALA A 411 16.95 6.69 -2.08
N PHE A 412 16.05 5.74 -1.84
CA PHE A 412 14.61 5.98 -1.81
C PHE A 412 14.24 6.98 -0.72
N VAL A 413 14.71 6.77 0.53
CA VAL A 413 14.43 7.69 1.65
C VAL A 413 15.04 9.07 1.42
N LEU A 414 16.27 9.12 0.87
CA LEU A 414 16.92 10.40 0.52
C LEU A 414 16.08 11.19 -0.49
N SER A 415 15.50 10.50 -1.47
CA SER A 415 14.65 11.15 -2.48
C SER A 415 13.36 11.75 -1.90
N LEU A 416 12.78 11.13 -0.86
CA LEU A 416 11.55 11.62 -0.24
C LEU A 416 11.78 12.91 0.54
N LEU A 417 12.96 13.09 1.13
CA LEU A 417 13.33 14.30 1.88
C LEU A 417 14.02 15.36 1.02
N ALA A 418 14.22 15.12 -0.28
CA ALA A 418 15.10 15.93 -1.13
C ALA A 418 16.48 16.13 -0.47
N SER A 419 16.99 15.08 0.16
CA SER A 419 18.25 15.16 0.89
C SER A 419 19.40 14.66 0.04
N LYS A 420 20.53 15.35 0.12
CA LYS A 420 21.74 15.00 -0.62
C LYS A 420 22.96 15.01 0.29
N PHE A 421 23.85 14.06 0.09
CA PHE A 421 25.17 14.12 0.68
C PHE A 421 26.09 14.99 -0.18
N SER A 422 26.64 16.01 0.44
CA SER A 422 27.83 16.71 -0.03
C SER A 422 29.04 16.10 0.70
N ARG A 423 30.25 16.22 0.13
CA ARG A 423 31.47 15.52 0.59
C ARG A 423 31.67 15.40 2.11
N GLU A 424 31.26 16.43 2.86
CA GLU A 424 31.42 16.49 4.32
C GLU A 424 30.12 16.63 5.11
N HIS A 425 28.94 16.68 4.47
CA HIS A 425 27.68 16.90 5.19
C HIS A 425 26.45 16.42 4.42
N LEU A 426 25.37 16.12 5.16
CA LEU A 426 24.03 15.84 4.64
C LEU A 426 23.21 17.14 4.63
N GLU A 427 22.62 17.45 3.50
CA GLU A 427 21.69 18.58 3.32
C GLU A 427 20.26 18.03 3.18
N ILE A 428 19.27 18.68 3.80
CA ILE A 428 17.84 18.41 3.58
C ILE A 428 17.20 19.62 2.92
N ASP A 429 16.59 19.42 1.76
CA ASP A 429 16.10 20.50 0.88
C ASP A 429 14.63 20.29 0.47
N ILE A 430 13.82 19.69 1.34
CA ILE A 430 12.37 19.64 1.15
C ILE A 430 11.78 21.05 1.29
N ASP A 431 10.89 21.43 0.38
CA ASP A 431 10.24 22.75 0.43
C ASP A 431 9.44 22.86 1.73
N PRO A 432 9.68 23.89 2.57
CA PRO A 432 8.91 24.11 3.78
C PRO A 432 7.40 24.22 3.53
N ALA A 433 6.96 24.63 2.34
CA ALA A 433 5.54 24.63 1.96
C ALA A 433 4.92 23.21 1.94
N ASP A 434 5.72 22.18 1.70
CA ASP A 434 5.29 20.77 1.66
C ASP A 434 5.25 20.11 3.04
N LEU A 435 5.74 20.78 4.09
CA LEU A 435 5.80 20.27 5.47
C LEU A 435 4.45 20.37 6.22
N LEU A 436 3.36 20.08 5.51
CA LEU A 436 1.99 20.11 6.03
C LEU A 436 1.66 18.93 6.97
N ARG A 437 2.57 17.97 7.07
CA ARG A 437 2.37 16.68 7.73
C ARG A 437 3.58 16.28 8.54
N GLU A 438 3.34 15.48 9.56
CA GLU A 438 4.42 14.96 10.38
C GLU A 438 5.15 13.86 9.62
N ILE A 439 6.46 13.99 9.49
CA ILE A 439 7.34 13.05 8.78
C ILE A 439 8.32 12.47 9.79
N THR A 440 8.65 11.20 9.68
CA THR A 440 9.63 10.53 10.54
C THR A 440 10.54 9.66 9.70
N VAL A 441 11.84 9.92 9.76
CA VAL A 441 12.88 9.09 9.17
C VAL A 441 13.73 8.53 10.29
N LYS A 442 13.95 7.21 10.28
CA LYS A 442 14.78 6.53 11.27
C LYS A 442 15.88 5.75 10.58
N ASN A 443 17.04 5.70 11.25
CA ASN A 443 18.22 4.94 10.85
C ASN A 443 18.75 5.28 9.45
N LEU A 444 18.66 6.54 9.02
CA LEU A 444 19.29 6.99 7.77
C LEU A 444 20.81 6.86 7.90
N ALA A 445 21.45 6.17 6.95
CA ALA A 445 22.92 6.04 6.96
C ALA A 445 23.57 7.40 6.67
N TYR A 446 24.27 7.96 7.66
CA TYR A 446 25.18 9.09 7.44
C TYR A 446 26.58 8.59 7.08
N SER A 447 27.08 7.60 7.82
CA SER A 447 28.32 6.89 7.54
C SER A 447 28.16 5.41 7.89
N LEU A 448 29.19 4.59 7.69
CA LEU A 448 29.16 3.15 7.99
C LEU A 448 28.71 2.85 9.44
N ASN A 449 29.11 3.70 10.38
CA ASN A 449 28.88 3.53 11.82
C ASN A 449 28.04 4.67 12.40
N THR A 450 27.32 5.42 11.57
CA THR A 450 26.50 6.53 12.05
C THR A 450 25.16 6.55 11.36
N ARG A 451 24.11 6.51 12.18
CA ARG A 451 22.71 6.48 11.80
C ARG A 451 22.01 7.68 12.43
N VAL A 452 21.35 8.45 11.58
CA VAL A 452 20.61 9.65 11.99
C VAL A 452 19.11 9.37 11.89
N SER A 453 18.36 9.87 12.87
CA SER A 453 16.90 9.87 12.86
C SER A 453 16.39 11.31 12.89
N ILE A 454 15.49 11.64 11.97
CA ILE A 454 14.95 12.98 11.74
C ILE A 454 13.43 12.88 11.82
N SER A 455 12.80 13.66 12.69
CA SER A 455 11.35 13.82 12.70
C SER A 455 10.99 15.27 12.43
N ILE A 456 10.03 15.49 11.54
CA ILE A 456 9.43 16.79 11.27
C ILE A 456 8.06 16.81 11.93
N ARG A 457 7.81 17.79 12.79
CA ARG A 457 6.57 17.95 13.56
C ARG A 457 6.02 19.36 13.37
N LEU A 458 4.74 19.53 13.67
CA LEU A 458 4.08 20.83 13.70
C LEU A 458 3.84 21.27 15.13
N ASN A 459 4.16 22.52 15.46
CA ASN A 459 3.85 23.08 16.77
C ASN A 459 2.37 23.50 16.87
N SER A 460 1.95 24.02 18.03
CA SER A 460 0.58 24.50 18.25
C SER A 460 0.14 25.63 17.30
N GLY A 461 1.10 26.36 16.73
CA GLY A 461 0.87 27.40 15.73
C GLY A 461 1.01 26.92 14.28
N ASN A 462 1.01 25.61 14.01
CA ASN A 462 1.20 25.03 12.68
C ASN A 462 2.52 25.40 11.99
N ARG A 463 3.58 25.70 12.75
CA ARG A 463 4.93 25.89 12.20
C ARG A 463 5.72 24.58 12.27
N PRO A 464 6.44 24.20 11.20
CA PRO A 464 7.25 23.00 11.20
C PRO A 464 8.54 23.18 12.02
N TYR A 465 8.96 22.11 12.68
CA TYR A 465 10.24 22.01 13.39
C TYR A 465 10.82 20.61 13.28
N PHE A 466 12.15 20.51 13.39
CA PHE A 466 12.88 19.25 13.41
C PHE A 466 13.10 18.75 14.85
N MET A 467 13.05 17.43 14.99
CA MET A 467 13.53 16.68 16.14
C MET A 467 14.55 15.66 15.63
N ILE A 468 15.81 15.81 16.00
CA ILE A 468 16.91 15.03 15.41
C ILE A 468 17.68 14.31 16.50
N SER A 469 18.02 13.05 16.25
CA SER A 469 18.89 12.24 17.10
C SER A 469 19.85 11.40 16.25
N SER A 470 20.96 10.99 16.84
CA SER A 470 21.98 10.18 16.19
C SER A 470 22.50 9.10 17.15
N ASP A 471 22.93 7.96 16.60
CA ASP A 471 23.60 6.91 17.39
C ASP A 471 25.05 7.26 17.76
N SER A 472 25.63 8.25 17.09
CA SER A 472 26.95 8.80 17.36
C SER A 472 26.91 10.33 17.40
N GLN A 473 27.97 10.95 17.91
CA GLN A 473 28.08 12.41 17.95
C GLN A 473 28.17 12.98 16.53
N VAL A 474 27.18 13.79 16.16
CA VAL A 474 27.19 14.62 14.94
C VAL A 474 26.86 16.06 15.30
N PHE A 475 26.97 16.97 14.33
CA PHE A 475 26.60 18.38 14.48
C PHE A 475 25.57 18.75 13.43
N ALA A 476 24.69 19.70 13.75
CA ALA A 476 23.75 20.25 12.78
C ALA A 476 23.58 21.76 12.91
N CYS A 477 23.15 22.37 11.80
CA CYS A 477 22.69 23.75 11.76
C CYS A 477 21.42 23.88 10.92
N ASP A 478 20.63 24.90 11.25
CA ASP A 478 19.45 25.31 10.50
C ASP A 478 19.84 25.99 9.18
N ALA A 479 18.85 26.43 8.41
CA ALA A 479 19.06 27.05 7.11
C ALA A 479 20.12 28.16 7.14
N ALA A 480 21.01 28.16 6.15
CA ALA A 480 22.18 29.03 6.02
C ALA A 480 23.26 28.96 7.12
N CYS A 481 23.10 28.09 8.14
CA CYS A 481 24.10 27.87 9.19
C CYS A 481 24.66 29.15 9.83
N LEU A 482 23.81 30.17 10.04
CA LEU A 482 24.21 31.43 10.65
C LEU A 482 24.54 31.30 12.14
N ASN A 483 23.87 30.36 12.82
CA ASN A 483 24.09 30.03 14.21
C ASN A 483 25.20 28.99 14.37
N HIS A 484 25.80 28.93 15.56
CA HIS A 484 26.79 27.88 15.86
C HIS A 484 26.18 26.48 15.75
N PRO A 485 26.90 25.50 15.17
CA PRO A 485 26.41 24.14 15.04
C PRO A 485 26.11 23.51 16.40
N ILE A 486 24.99 22.81 16.47
CA ILE A 486 24.48 22.15 17.66
C ILE A 486 24.92 20.70 17.64
N ALA A 487 25.48 20.23 18.75
CA ALA A 487 25.85 18.84 18.95
C ALA A 487 24.60 17.94 19.09
N ILE A 488 24.50 16.89 18.27
CA ILE A 488 23.44 15.88 18.31
C ILE A 488 24.04 14.55 18.77
N GLY A 489 23.35 13.90 19.71
CA GLY A 489 23.64 12.52 20.13
C GLY A 489 22.36 11.71 20.22
N HIS A 490 22.30 10.76 21.16
CA HIS A 490 21.14 9.87 21.29
C HIS A 490 19.84 10.57 21.68
N SER A 491 19.91 11.66 22.45
CA SER A 491 18.74 12.45 22.82
C SER A 491 18.26 13.31 21.66
N SER A 492 16.95 13.35 21.44
CA SER A 492 16.36 14.15 20.36
C SER A 492 16.42 15.65 20.66
N ILE A 493 16.91 16.43 19.70
CA ILE A 493 17.11 17.88 19.80
C ILE A 493 16.15 18.61 18.88
N TYR A 494 15.55 19.69 19.40
CA TYR A 494 14.68 20.61 18.69
C TYR A 494 15.49 21.59 17.83
N ILE A 495 15.16 21.69 16.54
CA ILE A 495 15.71 22.72 15.62
C ILE A 495 14.54 23.36 14.84
N PRO A 496 14.36 24.69 14.87
CA PRO A 496 13.31 25.34 14.10
C PRO A 496 13.59 25.25 12.59
N VAL A 497 12.53 25.10 11.77
CA VAL A 497 12.68 25.20 10.31
C VAL A 497 12.75 26.67 9.92
N LYS A 498 13.76 27.02 9.14
CA LYS A 498 13.96 28.37 8.59
C LYS A 498 13.95 28.36 7.08
N VAL A 499 13.55 29.48 6.50
CA VAL A 499 13.54 29.76 5.06
C VAL A 499 14.51 30.88 4.75
N THR A 500 15.11 30.84 3.56
CA THR A 500 16.15 31.76 3.13
C THR A 500 15.83 32.36 1.77
N LYS A 501 16.44 33.51 1.46
CA LYS A 501 16.34 34.18 0.15
C LYS A 501 17.74 34.49 -0.39
N PRO A 502 18.19 33.87 -1.49
CA PRO A 502 17.54 32.79 -2.24
C PRO A 502 17.38 31.51 -1.40
N PRO A 503 16.50 30.56 -1.81
CA PRO A 503 16.31 29.30 -1.08
C PRO A 503 17.60 28.48 -0.98
N THR A 504 17.82 27.93 0.21
CA THR A 504 18.91 27.01 0.56
C THR A 504 18.32 25.81 1.29
N PRO A 505 19.06 24.70 1.41
CA PRO A 505 18.69 23.62 2.30
C PRO A 505 18.32 24.13 3.70
N ILE A 506 17.36 23.44 4.30
CA ILE A 506 16.72 23.83 5.56
C ILE A 506 17.35 23.18 6.79
N LEU A 507 18.20 22.17 6.56
CA LEU A 507 18.99 21.50 7.59
C LEU A 507 20.29 20.96 7.01
N TYR A 508 21.37 21.11 7.78
CA TYR A 508 22.70 20.58 7.47
C TYR A 508 23.16 19.69 8.64
N ILE A 509 23.71 18.52 8.37
CA ILE A 509 24.24 17.59 9.37
C ILE A 509 25.66 17.16 8.97
N SER A 510 26.63 17.20 9.89
CA SER A 510 28.01 16.79 9.63
C SER A 510 28.68 16.14 10.84
N HIS A 511 29.67 15.29 10.61
CA HIS A 511 30.65 14.87 11.63
C HIS A 511 31.62 15.99 12.03
N ASN A 512 31.86 16.94 11.12
CA ASN A 512 32.84 18.00 11.27
C ASN A 512 32.15 19.32 11.66
N LYS A 513 32.29 19.71 12.92
CA LYS A 513 31.75 20.98 13.42
C LYS A 513 32.34 22.18 12.68
N ASP A 514 33.66 22.19 12.48
CA ASP A 514 34.36 23.31 11.87
C ASP A 514 33.96 23.48 10.41
N HIS A 515 33.67 22.39 9.70
CA HIS A 515 33.10 22.42 8.35
C HIS A 515 31.75 23.15 8.32
N LEU A 516 30.84 22.84 9.26
CA LEU A 516 29.55 23.56 9.34
C LEU A 516 29.73 25.03 9.69
N GLU A 517 30.72 25.38 10.53
CA GLU A 517 31.06 26.78 10.81
C GLU A 517 31.62 27.49 9.57
N GLN A 518 32.37 26.81 8.71
CA GLN A 518 32.86 27.34 7.44
C GLN A 518 31.74 27.55 6.40
N LEU A 519 30.69 26.71 6.39
CA LEU A 519 29.53 26.88 5.49
C LEU A 519 28.85 28.24 5.65
N ARG A 520 28.88 28.82 6.85
CA ARG A 520 28.40 30.19 7.10
C ARG A 520 29.03 31.22 6.17
N GLY A 521 30.31 31.04 5.82
CA GLY A 521 31.04 31.95 4.92
C GLY A 521 30.77 31.73 3.43
N THR A 522 30.18 30.60 3.06
CA THR A 522 29.97 30.20 1.65
C THR A 522 28.49 30.28 1.24
N ILE A 523 27.57 30.26 2.20
CA ILE A 523 26.14 30.40 1.94
C ILE A 523 25.77 31.89 1.94
N HIS A 524 25.53 32.44 0.75
CA HIS A 524 25.16 33.84 0.57
C HIS A 524 23.64 34.00 0.53
N VAL A 525 23.07 34.54 1.61
CA VAL A 525 21.64 34.82 1.76
C VAL A 525 21.41 36.27 2.13
N VAL A 526 20.31 36.83 1.64
CA VAL A 526 19.86 38.20 1.95
C VAL A 526 19.04 38.21 3.22
N GLU A 527 18.16 37.21 3.35
CA GLU A 527 17.19 37.12 4.44
C GLU A 527 17.12 35.67 4.94
N VAL A 528 16.99 35.53 6.26
CA VAL A 528 16.70 34.26 6.94
C VAL A 528 15.54 34.52 7.90
N MET A 529 14.46 33.76 7.75
CA MET A 529 13.26 33.89 8.56
C MET A 529 12.78 32.51 9.02
N ASP A 530 12.09 32.46 10.15
CA ASP A 530 11.39 31.23 10.55
C ASP A 530 10.33 30.86 9.52
N ALA A 531 10.18 29.56 9.26
CA ALA A 531 9.17 29.09 8.33
C ALA A 531 7.77 29.58 8.75
N PRO A 532 6.97 30.11 7.81
CA PRO A 532 5.64 30.61 8.12
C PRO A 532 4.75 29.48 8.65
N ALA A 533 3.78 29.86 9.49
CA ALA A 533 2.76 28.93 9.92
C ALA A 533 1.90 28.50 8.73
N HIS A 534 1.59 27.21 8.64
CA HIS A 534 0.65 26.71 7.64
C HIS A 534 -0.77 27.16 7.97
N GLU A 535 -1.58 27.36 6.92
CA GLU A 535 -2.98 27.72 7.06
C GLU A 535 -3.75 26.65 7.83
N HIS A 536 -4.52 27.07 8.84
CA HIS A 536 -5.32 26.17 9.67
C HIS A 536 -6.27 25.31 8.84
N GLY A 537 -6.90 25.89 7.83
CA GLY A 537 -7.83 25.17 6.94
C GLY A 537 -7.13 24.08 6.11
N LEU A 538 -5.86 24.28 5.75
CA LEU A 538 -5.08 23.30 5.01
C LEU A 538 -4.65 22.14 5.91
N ILE A 539 -4.17 22.43 7.12
CA ILE A 539 -3.85 21.40 8.11
C ILE A 539 -5.11 20.60 8.50
N ALA A 540 -6.25 21.29 8.68
CA ALA A 540 -7.53 20.65 8.95
C ALA A 540 -7.98 19.73 7.80
N LEU A 541 -7.73 20.12 6.55
CA LEU A 541 -8.01 19.28 5.39
C LEU A 541 -7.21 17.97 5.42
N HIS A 542 -5.92 18.02 5.75
CA HIS A 542 -5.10 16.82 5.89
C HIS A 542 -5.53 15.94 7.08
N LYS A 543 -5.84 16.54 8.24
CA LYS A 543 -6.21 15.78 9.45
C LYS A 543 -7.64 15.22 9.44
N HIS A 544 -8.59 15.95 8.87
CA HIS A 544 -10.03 15.67 8.98
C HIS A 544 -10.75 15.50 7.64
N GLY A 545 -10.07 15.70 6.51
CA GLY A 545 -10.64 15.55 5.16
C GLY A 545 -11.49 16.73 4.70
N HIS A 546 -11.59 17.81 5.49
CA HIS A 546 -12.32 19.02 5.14
C HIS A 546 -11.72 20.26 5.81
N ARG A 547 -11.83 21.42 5.14
CA ARG A 547 -11.18 22.68 5.56
C ARG A 547 -11.76 23.31 6.82
N LEU A 548 -12.99 22.98 7.19
CA LEU A 548 -13.68 23.58 8.35
C LEU A 548 -13.20 23.01 9.70
N GLY A 549 -12.32 22.00 9.69
CA GLY A 549 -11.92 21.29 10.89
C GLY A 549 -13.00 20.32 11.39
N GLY A 550 -12.57 19.21 12.00
CA GLY A 550 -13.47 18.14 12.44
C GLY A 550 -14.35 18.55 13.61
N LEU A 551 -15.41 19.32 13.36
CA LEU A 551 -16.50 19.46 14.31
C LEU A 551 -17.11 18.07 14.54
N PRO A 552 -17.24 17.61 15.80
CA PRO A 552 -17.71 16.26 16.08
C PRO A 552 -19.05 15.98 15.40
N VAL A 553 -19.30 14.72 15.01
CA VAL A 553 -20.58 14.31 14.38
C VAL A 553 -21.79 14.76 15.21
N ILE A 554 -21.64 14.82 16.54
CA ILE A 554 -22.70 15.28 17.44
C ILE A 554 -23.10 16.73 17.21
N PHE A 555 -22.17 17.61 16.81
CA PHE A 555 -22.46 19.00 16.47
C PHE A 555 -23.42 19.06 15.28
N TRP A 556 -23.15 18.27 14.23
CA TRP A 556 -23.99 18.19 13.04
C TRP A 556 -25.35 17.56 13.34
N LEU A 557 -25.39 16.52 14.18
CA LEU A 557 -26.64 15.92 14.65
C LEU A 557 -27.48 16.93 15.45
N MET A 558 -26.86 17.70 16.34
CA MET A 558 -27.54 18.75 17.13
C MET A 558 -28.04 19.89 16.25
N LEU A 559 -27.24 20.33 15.27
CA LEU A 559 -27.65 21.35 14.30
C LEU A 559 -28.85 20.88 13.46
N GLY A 560 -28.81 19.62 13.00
CA GLY A 560 -29.91 18.99 12.27
C GLY A 560 -31.18 18.88 13.13
N ALA A 561 -31.05 18.44 14.39
CA ALA A 561 -32.17 18.37 15.32
C ALA A 561 -32.78 19.75 15.59
N LEU A 562 -31.95 20.78 15.80
CA LEU A 562 -32.40 22.17 15.99
C LEU A 562 -33.16 22.67 14.76
N MET A 563 -32.63 22.41 13.56
CA MET A 563 -33.29 22.78 12.30
C MET A 563 -34.67 22.13 12.21
N ILE A 564 -34.79 20.83 12.51
CA ILE A 564 -36.07 20.12 12.50
C ILE A 564 -37.05 20.72 13.51
N ILE A 565 -36.61 20.94 14.76
CA ILE A 565 -37.44 21.53 15.82
C ILE A 565 -37.94 22.92 15.41
N PHE A 566 -37.06 23.75 14.83
CA PHE A 566 -37.43 25.07 14.32
C PHE A 566 -38.52 25.00 13.25
N HIS A 567 -38.37 24.10 12.26
CA HIS A 567 -39.36 23.97 11.19
C HIS A 567 -40.69 23.40 11.72
N LEU A 568 -40.67 22.49 12.69
CA LEU A 568 -41.88 22.00 13.36
C LEU A 568 -42.59 23.12 14.14
N PHE A 569 -41.83 23.99 14.81
CA PHE A 569 -42.37 25.15 15.50
C PHE A 569 -43.00 26.15 14.52
N LEU A 570 -42.31 26.44 13.41
CA LEU A 570 -42.79 27.35 12.37
C LEU A 570 -44.06 26.80 11.70
N PHE A 571 -44.08 25.49 11.42
CA PHE A 571 -45.27 24.79 10.95
C PHE A 571 -46.43 24.87 11.94
N LYS A 572 -46.18 24.65 13.24
CA LYS A 572 -47.19 24.80 14.29
C LYS A 572 -47.76 26.22 14.33
N LEU A 573 -46.91 27.24 14.22
CA LEU A 573 -47.34 28.64 14.16
C LEU A 573 -48.24 28.90 12.96
N LEU A 574 -47.78 28.57 11.75
CA LEU A 574 -48.55 28.76 10.52
C LEU A 574 -49.87 27.97 10.54
N TYR A 575 -49.84 26.74 11.03
CA TYR A 575 -51.04 25.92 11.17
C TYR A 575 -52.02 26.51 12.20
N SER A 576 -51.51 27.07 13.30
CA SER A 576 -52.35 27.71 14.32
C SER A 576 -53.01 28.99 13.83
N GLU A 577 -52.29 29.83 13.08
CA GLU A 577 -52.86 31.02 12.43
C GLU A 577 -53.88 30.63 11.36
N TRP A 578 -53.57 29.63 10.54
CA TRP A 578 -54.49 29.11 9.53
C TRP A 578 -55.76 28.50 10.15
N LYS A 579 -55.66 27.78 11.27
CA LYS A 579 -56.80 27.18 11.98
C LYS A 579 -57.66 28.21 12.70
N LYS A 580 -57.08 29.29 13.22
CA LYS A 580 -57.86 30.39 13.83
C LYS A 580 -58.80 31.05 12.83
N GLY A 581 -58.51 30.98 11.52
CA GLY A 581 -59.36 31.55 10.49
C GLY A 581 -59.55 33.06 10.62
N ASP A 582 -58.66 33.73 11.37
CA ASP A 582 -58.81 35.13 11.74
C ASP A 582 -58.34 35.99 10.56
N THR A 583 -59.27 36.29 9.66
CA THR A 583 -59.08 37.25 8.57
C THR A 583 -59.13 38.70 9.07
N MET A 584 -59.19 38.94 10.39
CA MET A 584 -59.08 40.28 10.94
C MET A 584 -57.69 40.86 10.62
N PRO A 585 -57.61 41.94 9.84
CA PRO A 585 -56.34 42.56 9.53
C PRO A 585 -55.69 43.09 10.81
N TYR A 586 -54.41 42.75 11.03
CA TYR A 586 -53.60 43.21 12.18
C TYR A 586 -53.50 44.75 12.29
N ASN A 587 -53.81 45.46 11.21
CA ASN A 587 -53.92 46.91 11.20
C ASN A 587 -55.20 47.35 11.92
N TYR A 588 -55.02 48.05 13.05
CA TYR A 588 -56.09 48.59 13.90
C TYR A 588 -57.18 49.35 13.11
N TYR A 589 -56.81 50.11 12.08
CA TYR A 589 -57.75 50.88 11.26
C TYR A 589 -58.60 49.99 10.34
N LEU A 590 -58.00 48.94 9.77
CA LEU A 590 -58.74 47.97 8.95
C LEU A 590 -59.65 47.09 9.82
N ARG A 591 -59.25 46.83 11.06
CA ARG A 591 -60.05 46.09 12.06
C ARG A 591 -61.32 46.82 12.46
N GLN A 592 -61.23 48.14 12.72
CA GLN A 592 -62.42 48.96 13.01
C GLN A 592 -63.39 49.04 11.82
N ARG A 593 -62.87 49.01 10.59
CA ARG A 593 -63.71 49.05 9.38
C ARG A 593 -64.49 47.75 9.17
N TYR A 594 -63.84 46.60 9.42
CA TYR A 594 -64.46 45.28 9.32
C TYR A 594 -65.60 45.09 10.34
N LEU A 595 -65.42 45.57 11.58
CA LEU A 595 -66.45 45.56 12.65
C LEU A 595 -67.64 46.51 12.41
N ARG A 596 -67.52 47.44 11.45
CA ARG A 596 -68.64 48.32 11.05
C ARG A 596 -69.43 47.78 9.87
N SER A 597 -68.88 46.83 9.12
CA SER A 597 -69.47 46.25 7.91
C SER A 597 -70.09 44.87 8.10
N HIS A 598 -69.87 44.25 9.27
CA HIS A 598 -70.43 43.00 9.75
C HIS A 598 -70.78 43.17 11.22
#